data_AF-A0A538QRZ0-F1
#
_entry.id   AF-A0A538QRZ0-F1
#
_cell.length_a   1.000
_cell.length_b   1.000
_cell.length_c   1.000
_cell.angle_alpha   90.00
_cell.angle_beta   90.00
_cell.angle_gamma   90.00
#
_symmetry.space_group_name_H-M   'P 1'
#
loop_
_entity.id
_entity.type
_entity.pdbx_description
1 polymer ?
#
loop_
_entity_poly.entity_id
_entity_poly.type
_entity_poly.pdbx_seq_one_letter_code
_entity_poly.pdbx_strand_id
1 'polypeptide(L)'
;MVTFDGVAGDWRHSNPGADFQLMTYTYDGGFYDRREREFYGYAKVTSTMHDTRGLIGIVPDGFDKPYVRTTRTYQNNSFFAKGLLVSEVVEGLDTGAPRTFSRTENQYALREVDTQQVLTTPTALAETLSSVFPELRTAIRRRSEGDASASVQAEVDQTYDADGNVTQITDTGDVGTADDYTAPHHRPRRFDHRAECRRHHPAPPRIELRLLDRGHGRAPPGHGGPDQRGERLPVRAEWQPHRGRGPREPARPALHAQPGVRRPDPEPRGRRRR
;
A
#
# COMPACT_ATOMS: atom_id res chain seq x y z
N MET A 1 -23.21 -10.95 -0.84
CA MET A 1 -23.10 -10.75 -2.30
C MET A 1 -23.22 -12.11 -2.96
N VAL A 2 -24.07 -12.24 -3.97
CA VAL A 2 -24.21 -13.45 -4.80
C VAL A 2 -23.87 -13.08 -6.23
N THR A 3 -23.06 -13.90 -6.87
CA THR A 3 -22.73 -13.80 -8.30
C THR A 3 -23.09 -15.12 -8.97
N PHE A 4 -23.77 -15.07 -10.12
CA PHE A 4 -24.02 -16.23 -10.97
C PHE A 4 -23.01 -16.24 -12.12
N ASP A 5 -22.48 -17.40 -12.47
CA ASP A 5 -21.45 -17.55 -13.51
C ASP A 5 -21.98 -17.37 -14.95
N GLY A 6 -23.30 -17.42 -15.14
CA GLY A 6 -23.98 -17.19 -16.40
C GLY A 6 -24.56 -18.44 -17.05
N VAL A 7 -24.29 -19.65 -16.55
CA VAL A 7 -24.80 -20.90 -17.13
C VAL A 7 -25.20 -21.89 -16.03
N ALA A 8 -26.48 -22.23 -15.96
CA ALA A 8 -26.98 -23.12 -14.92
C ALA A 8 -26.75 -24.60 -15.31
N GLY A 9 -26.20 -25.38 -14.39
CA GLY A 9 -26.16 -26.85 -14.48
C GLY A 9 -25.26 -27.42 -15.58
N ASP A 10 -24.21 -26.70 -16.01
CA ASP A 10 -23.25 -27.19 -17.01
C ASP A 10 -22.23 -28.21 -16.44
N TRP A 11 -22.32 -28.50 -15.15
CA TRP A 11 -21.54 -29.51 -14.45
C TRP A 11 -22.05 -30.93 -14.64
N ARG A 12 -21.18 -31.91 -14.41
CA ARG A 12 -21.52 -33.34 -14.49
C ARG A 12 -22.25 -33.80 -13.23
N HIS A 13 -23.40 -34.45 -13.36
CA HIS A 13 -24.21 -34.92 -12.23
C HIS A 13 -23.43 -35.69 -11.14
N SER A 14 -22.41 -36.46 -11.52
CA SER A 14 -21.55 -37.23 -10.61
C SER A 14 -20.52 -36.39 -9.83
N ASN A 15 -20.33 -35.12 -10.19
CA ASN A 15 -19.40 -34.19 -9.55
C ASN A 15 -19.99 -32.76 -9.62
N PRO A 16 -20.88 -32.40 -8.69
CA PRO A 16 -21.56 -31.11 -8.73
C PRO A 16 -20.59 -29.94 -8.69
N GLY A 17 -20.71 -29.08 -9.71
CA GLY A 17 -20.05 -27.78 -9.78
C GLY A 17 -20.84 -26.71 -9.04
N ALA A 18 -20.30 -25.51 -9.02
CA ALA A 18 -20.94 -24.34 -8.41
C ALA A 18 -21.27 -23.32 -9.50
N ASP A 19 -22.57 -23.04 -9.69
CA ASP A 19 -23.04 -22.02 -10.63
C ASP A 19 -23.05 -20.62 -9.99
N PHE A 20 -22.91 -20.56 -8.66
CA PHE A 20 -22.99 -19.34 -7.87
C PHE A 20 -21.74 -19.14 -7.02
N GLN A 21 -21.36 -17.89 -6.79
CA GLN A 21 -20.44 -17.49 -5.73
C GLN A 21 -21.21 -16.68 -4.69
N LEU A 22 -21.35 -17.21 -3.47
CA LEU A 22 -21.93 -16.48 -2.34
C LEU A 22 -20.82 -16.10 -1.35
N MET A 23 -20.71 -14.79 -1.09
CA MET A 23 -19.83 -14.23 -0.06
C MET A 23 -20.60 -13.37 0.93
N THR A 24 -20.36 -13.57 2.21
CA THR A 24 -20.87 -12.73 3.30
C THR A 24 -19.71 -11.99 3.98
N TYR A 25 -20.02 -10.82 4.55
CA TYR A 25 -19.04 -9.99 5.26
C TYR A 25 -19.61 -9.55 6.59
N THR A 26 -18.81 -9.67 7.64
CA THR A 26 -19.10 -9.07 8.94
C THR A 26 -18.01 -8.07 9.27
N TYR A 27 -18.43 -6.91 9.77
CA TYR A 27 -17.57 -5.79 10.10
C TYR A 27 -17.71 -5.50 11.59
N ASP A 28 -16.58 -5.36 12.28
CA ASP A 28 -16.56 -5.16 13.72
C ASP A 28 -15.51 -4.12 14.13
N GLY A 29 -15.75 -3.45 15.26
CA GLY A 29 -14.87 -2.43 15.81
C GLY A 29 -14.67 -1.22 14.90
N GLY A 30 -15.74 -0.69 14.30
CA GLY A 30 -15.68 0.56 13.52
C GLY A 30 -15.28 1.76 14.39
N PHE A 31 -14.36 2.61 13.91
CA PHE A 31 -13.89 3.78 14.64
C PHE A 31 -14.08 5.08 13.85
N TYR A 32 -14.75 6.06 14.44
CA TYR A 32 -14.92 7.41 13.90
C TYR A 32 -14.29 8.42 14.84
N ASP A 33 -13.30 9.17 14.34
CA ASP A 33 -12.67 10.25 15.08
C ASP A 33 -13.44 11.56 14.85
N ARG A 34 -13.86 12.21 15.93
CA ARG A 34 -14.61 13.47 15.86
C ARG A 34 -13.73 14.68 15.61
N ARG A 35 -12.45 14.66 16.01
CA ARG A 35 -11.51 15.78 15.82
C ARG A 35 -11.15 15.89 14.35
N GLU A 36 -10.85 14.76 13.71
CA GLU A 36 -10.56 14.70 12.26
C GLU A 36 -11.83 14.62 11.40
N ARG A 37 -13.00 14.36 12.02
CA ARG A 37 -14.30 14.15 11.35
C ARG A 37 -14.22 13.05 10.28
N GLU A 38 -13.51 11.97 10.61
CA GLU A 38 -13.20 10.89 9.68
C GLU A 38 -13.46 9.51 10.30
N PHE A 39 -13.96 8.59 9.48
CA PHE A 39 -14.08 7.18 9.82
C PHE A 39 -12.80 6.43 9.44
N TYR A 40 -12.10 5.85 10.41
CA TYR A 40 -10.83 5.13 10.19
C TYR A 40 -11.03 3.69 9.71
N GLY A 41 -12.27 3.24 9.56
CA GLY A 41 -12.60 1.88 9.14
C GLY A 41 -12.89 0.95 10.31
N TYR A 42 -12.99 -0.34 10.00
CA TYR A 42 -13.28 -1.42 10.95
C TYR A 42 -11.99 -2.09 11.41
N ALA A 43 -11.90 -2.36 12.71
CA ALA A 43 -10.77 -3.09 13.30
C ALA A 43 -10.74 -4.55 12.83
N LYS A 44 -11.89 -5.12 12.45
CA LYS A 44 -11.98 -6.50 11.97
C LYS A 44 -12.98 -6.62 10.83
N VAL A 45 -12.56 -7.30 9.77
CA VAL A 45 -13.39 -7.70 8.65
C VAL A 45 -13.28 -9.20 8.46
N THR A 46 -14.40 -9.89 8.53
CA THR A 46 -14.46 -11.33 8.23
C THR A 46 -15.27 -11.52 6.96
N SER A 47 -14.66 -12.14 5.96
CA SER A 47 -15.34 -12.57 4.74
C SER A 47 -15.50 -14.09 4.75
N THR A 48 -16.71 -14.57 4.48
CA THR A 48 -17.00 -16.00 4.40
C THR A 48 -17.52 -16.33 3.01
N MET A 49 -16.85 -17.25 2.32
CA MET A 49 -17.33 -17.87 1.10
C MET A 49 -18.13 -19.11 1.47
N HIS A 50 -19.28 -19.30 0.82
CA HIS A 50 -20.16 -20.44 1.08
C HIS A 50 -20.05 -21.47 -0.06
N ASP A 51 -20.20 -22.75 0.27
CA ASP A 51 -20.21 -23.87 -0.68
C ASP A 51 -21.57 -23.94 -1.37
N THR A 52 -21.61 -23.47 -2.61
CA THR A 52 -22.80 -23.42 -3.48
C THR A 52 -22.85 -24.60 -4.46
N ARG A 53 -21.96 -25.60 -4.34
CA ARG A 53 -21.93 -26.72 -5.27
C ARG A 53 -23.26 -27.47 -5.27
N GLY A 54 -23.74 -27.80 -6.46
CA GLY A 54 -25.00 -28.51 -6.67
C GLY A 54 -26.25 -27.64 -6.56
N LEU A 55 -26.13 -26.34 -6.30
CA LEU A 55 -27.24 -25.40 -6.47
C LEU A 55 -27.43 -25.09 -7.95
N ILE A 56 -28.69 -25.07 -8.39
CA ILE A 56 -29.07 -24.76 -9.77
C ILE A 56 -30.15 -23.67 -9.74
N GLY A 57 -30.00 -22.64 -10.57
CA GLY A 57 -31.01 -21.62 -10.84
C GLY A 57 -31.17 -20.54 -9.77
N ILE A 58 -31.08 -20.87 -8.48
CA ILE A 58 -31.16 -19.88 -7.39
C ILE A 58 -30.39 -20.32 -6.15
N VAL A 59 -29.85 -19.34 -5.40
CA VAL A 59 -29.37 -19.54 -4.03
C VAL A 59 -30.56 -19.34 -3.08
N PRO A 60 -30.96 -20.35 -2.28
CA PRO A 60 -32.09 -20.22 -1.36
C PRO A 60 -31.88 -19.10 -0.32
N ASP A 61 -32.97 -18.49 0.12
CA ASP A 61 -32.93 -17.55 1.24
C ASP A 61 -32.44 -18.26 2.52
N GLY A 62 -31.57 -17.59 3.27
CA GLY A 62 -30.98 -18.17 4.49
C GLY A 62 -29.97 -19.29 4.24
N PHE A 63 -29.49 -19.47 3.00
CA PHE A 63 -28.45 -20.45 2.70
C PHE A 63 -27.17 -20.19 3.50
N ASP A 64 -26.79 -21.13 4.35
CA ASP A 64 -25.61 -21.04 5.20
C ASP A 64 -24.81 -22.34 5.18
N LYS A 65 -23.88 -22.45 4.22
CA LYS A 65 -22.88 -23.51 4.16
C LYS A 65 -21.49 -22.90 4.06
N PRO A 66 -20.91 -22.40 5.17
CA PRO A 66 -19.63 -21.73 5.11
C PRO A 66 -18.52 -22.70 4.70
N TYR A 67 -17.64 -22.26 3.80
CA TYR A 67 -16.60 -23.09 3.20
C TYR A 67 -15.20 -22.58 3.52
N VAL A 68 -14.95 -21.31 3.21
CA VAL A 68 -13.67 -20.63 3.51
C VAL A 68 -13.97 -19.32 4.22
N ARG A 69 -13.25 -19.06 5.29
CA ARG A 69 -13.32 -17.81 6.03
C ARG A 69 -11.96 -17.12 6.02
N THR A 70 -11.98 -15.84 5.71
CA THR A 70 -10.81 -14.96 5.85
C THR A 70 -11.14 -13.89 6.87
N THR A 71 -10.37 -13.87 7.96
CA THR A 71 -10.47 -12.83 9.00
C THR A 71 -9.28 -11.91 8.87
N ARG A 72 -9.52 -10.62 8.68
CA ARG A 72 -8.51 -9.56 8.63
C ARG A 72 -8.70 -8.60 9.79
N THR A 73 -7.62 -8.34 10.52
CA THR A 73 -7.58 -7.37 11.61
C THR A 73 -6.74 -6.18 11.19
N TYR A 74 -7.24 -4.98 11.41
CA TYR A 74 -6.63 -3.72 11.01
C TYR A 74 -6.39 -2.82 12.22
N GLN A 75 -5.37 -1.97 12.16
CA GLN A 75 -5.30 -0.81 13.04
C GLN A 75 -6.27 0.26 12.52
N ASN A 76 -7.01 0.87 13.45
CA ASN A 76 -7.94 1.97 13.17
C ASN A 76 -8.06 2.94 14.36
N ASN A 77 -7.07 2.95 15.26
CA ASN A 77 -7.09 3.74 16.49
C ASN A 77 -6.39 5.10 16.36
N SER A 78 -5.76 5.38 15.23
CA SER A 78 -5.12 6.67 14.94
C SER A 78 -5.23 6.98 13.44
N PHE A 79 -5.12 8.27 13.11
CA PHE A 79 -5.13 8.73 11.73
C PHE A 79 -4.02 8.09 10.89
N PHE A 80 -2.83 7.89 11.49
CA PHE A 80 -1.65 7.36 10.82
C PHE A 80 -1.66 5.84 10.65
N ALA A 81 -2.40 5.13 11.51
CA ALA A 81 -2.48 3.68 11.48
C ALA A 81 -3.73 3.13 10.76
N LYS A 82 -4.66 4.00 10.35
CA LYS A 82 -5.93 3.58 9.75
C LYS A 82 -5.71 2.67 8.54
N GLY A 83 -6.34 1.49 8.57
CA GLY A 83 -6.29 0.52 7.49
C GLY A 83 -5.02 -0.33 7.41
N LEU A 84 -4.06 -0.20 8.34
CA LEU A 84 -2.89 -1.08 8.38
C LEU A 84 -3.31 -2.49 8.79
N LEU A 85 -3.09 -3.47 7.91
CA LEU A 85 -3.43 -4.88 8.15
C LEU A 85 -2.46 -5.49 9.16
N VAL A 86 -2.92 -5.76 10.39
CA VAL A 86 -2.12 -6.38 11.45
C VAL A 86 -2.09 -7.89 11.31
N SER A 87 -3.22 -8.51 10.97
CA SER A 87 -3.27 -9.96 10.79
C SER A 87 -4.29 -10.39 9.75
N GLU A 88 -3.97 -11.48 9.07
CA GLU A 88 -4.89 -12.20 8.20
C GLU A 88 -4.86 -13.68 8.59
N VAL A 89 -6.03 -14.30 8.75
CA VAL A 89 -6.18 -15.74 8.98
C VAL A 89 -7.13 -16.29 7.94
N VAL A 90 -6.69 -17.35 7.24
CA VAL A 90 -7.53 -18.10 6.29
C VAL A 90 -7.82 -19.47 6.87
N GLU A 91 -9.10 -19.78 6.98
CA GLU A 91 -9.61 -21.02 7.57
C GLU A 91 -10.54 -21.73 6.60
N GLY A 92 -10.46 -23.06 6.53
CA GLY A 92 -11.50 -23.90 5.94
C GLY A 92 -12.49 -24.33 7.00
N LEU A 93 -13.76 -24.39 6.60
CA LEU A 93 -14.92 -24.66 7.46
C LEU A 93 -15.72 -25.89 7.02
N ASP A 94 -15.26 -26.58 5.97
CA ASP A 94 -15.89 -27.75 5.36
C ASP A 94 -16.05 -28.94 6.30
N THR A 95 -15.20 -29.06 7.33
CA THR A 95 -15.23 -30.12 8.35
C THR A 95 -16.03 -29.77 9.60
N GLY A 96 -16.71 -28.62 9.63
CA GLY A 96 -17.49 -28.14 10.80
C GLY A 96 -16.65 -27.47 11.90
N ALA A 97 -15.40 -27.89 12.10
CA ALA A 97 -14.42 -27.15 12.92
C ALA A 97 -13.49 -26.31 12.02
N PRO A 98 -13.15 -25.06 12.40
CA PRO A 98 -12.21 -24.25 11.64
C PRO A 98 -10.81 -24.85 11.60
N ARG A 99 -10.27 -25.00 10.39
CA ARG A 99 -8.88 -25.43 10.16
C ARG A 99 -8.09 -24.28 9.54
N THR A 100 -7.07 -23.80 10.23
CA THR A 100 -6.23 -22.73 9.70
C THR A 100 -5.36 -23.28 8.56
N PHE A 101 -5.46 -22.65 7.39
CA PHE A 101 -4.59 -22.92 6.23
C PHE A 101 -3.39 -22.00 6.23
N SER A 102 -3.62 -20.72 6.56
CA SER A 102 -2.56 -19.73 6.61
C SER A 102 -2.87 -18.62 7.60
N ARG A 103 -1.79 -18.04 8.14
CA ARG A 103 -1.82 -16.85 8.97
C ARG A 103 -0.71 -15.91 8.54
N THR A 104 -1.01 -14.62 8.48
CA THR A 104 -0.02 -13.55 8.27
C THR A 104 -0.15 -12.56 9.43
N GLU A 105 0.98 -12.10 9.96
CA GLU A 105 1.04 -11.08 11.01
C GLU A 105 2.04 -10.01 10.57
N ASN A 106 1.63 -8.75 10.64
CA ASN A 106 2.46 -7.62 10.26
C ASN A 106 2.69 -6.72 11.48
N GLN A 107 3.94 -6.35 11.71
CA GLN A 107 4.34 -5.44 12.77
C GLN A 107 4.79 -4.12 12.14
N TYR A 108 4.16 -3.04 12.58
CA TYR A 108 4.44 -1.70 12.08
C TYR A 108 5.10 -0.83 13.14
N ALA A 109 6.00 0.06 12.71
CA ALA A 109 6.41 1.21 13.49
C ALA A 109 5.95 2.50 12.80
N LEU A 110 5.45 3.46 13.56
CA LEU A 110 4.97 4.72 13.04
C LEU A 110 6.07 5.77 13.22
N ARG A 111 6.88 6.02 12.18
CA ARG A 111 8.02 6.93 12.24
C ARG A 111 7.65 8.32 11.71
N GLU A 112 7.85 9.35 12.52
CA GLU A 112 7.70 10.73 12.06
C GLU A 112 8.80 11.07 11.04
N VAL A 113 8.42 11.67 9.90
CA VAL A 113 9.33 11.91 8.77
C VAL A 113 10.39 12.98 9.11
N ASP A 114 10.01 14.04 9.82
CA ASP A 114 10.92 15.17 10.05
C ASP A 114 11.96 14.88 11.15
N THR A 115 11.51 14.22 12.23
CA THR A 115 12.36 13.94 13.40
C THR A 115 12.98 12.54 13.35
N GLN A 116 12.48 11.67 12.47
CA GLN A 116 12.82 10.26 12.39
C GLN A 116 12.52 9.47 13.69
N GLN A 117 11.74 10.05 14.60
CA GLN A 117 11.34 9.41 15.86
C GLN A 117 10.18 8.43 15.62
N VAL A 118 10.23 7.29 16.30
CA VAL A 118 9.11 6.34 16.30
C VAL A 118 8.10 6.77 17.36
N LEU A 119 6.87 7.01 16.93
CA LEU A 119 5.74 7.36 17.78
C LEU A 119 5.13 6.07 18.36
N THR A 120 5.19 5.92 19.68
CA THR A 120 4.76 4.69 20.38
C THR A 120 3.55 4.89 21.29
N THR A 121 3.15 6.14 21.56
CA THR A 121 2.05 6.45 22.49
C THR A 121 0.85 7.06 21.76
N PRO A 122 -0.38 6.79 22.23
CA PRO A 122 -1.58 7.42 21.67
C PRO A 122 -1.54 8.96 21.72
N THR A 123 -0.99 9.53 22.79
CA THR A 123 -0.85 11.00 22.93
C THR A 123 0.09 11.56 21.87
N ALA A 124 1.26 10.95 21.66
CA ALA A 124 2.17 11.38 20.60
C ALA A 124 1.50 11.33 19.23
N LEU A 125 0.81 10.22 18.91
CA LEU A 125 0.07 10.08 17.65
C LEU A 125 -1.06 11.09 17.48
N ALA A 126 -1.74 11.51 18.56
CA ALA A 126 -2.82 12.48 18.50
C ALA A 126 -2.34 13.94 18.41
N GLU A 127 -1.12 14.22 18.88
CA GLU A 127 -0.52 15.56 18.89
C GLU A 127 0.42 15.81 17.71
N THR A 128 0.88 14.76 17.02
CA THR A 128 1.72 14.89 15.82
C THR A 128 0.95 15.57 14.69
N LEU A 129 1.45 16.74 14.29
CA LEU A 129 0.97 17.50 13.12
C LEU A 129 1.83 17.27 11.86
N SER A 130 2.92 16.53 11.99
CA SER A 130 3.83 16.17 10.89
C SER A 130 3.34 14.94 10.11
N SER A 131 4.04 14.64 9.01
CA SER A 131 3.86 13.38 8.29
C SER A 131 4.46 12.21 9.07
N VAL A 132 3.75 11.08 9.09
CA VAL A 132 4.19 9.84 9.72
C VAL A 132 4.21 8.73 8.69
N PHE A 133 5.33 8.02 8.60
CA PHE A 133 5.51 6.85 7.75
C PHE A 133 5.22 5.57 8.53
N PRO A 134 4.21 4.77 8.13
CA PRO A 134 3.98 3.45 8.70
C PRO A 134 4.98 2.44 8.09
N GLU A 135 6.03 2.16 8.83
CA GLU A 135 7.08 1.19 8.48
C GLU A 135 6.60 -0.23 8.77
N LEU A 136 6.42 -1.07 7.74
CA LEU A 136 6.29 -2.52 7.96
C LEU A 136 7.67 -3.07 8.33
N ARG A 137 7.87 -3.42 9.61
CA ARG A 137 9.16 -3.92 10.09
C ARG A 137 9.29 -5.42 9.95
N THR A 138 8.24 -6.14 10.30
CA THR A 138 8.25 -7.60 10.33
C THR A 138 6.95 -8.13 9.75
N ALA A 139 7.06 -9.12 8.86
CA ALA A 139 5.93 -9.88 8.34
C ALA A 139 6.16 -11.37 8.60
N ILE A 140 5.34 -11.96 9.48
CA ILE A 140 5.39 -13.38 9.83
C ILE A 140 4.30 -14.10 9.05
N ARG A 141 4.66 -15.13 8.30
CA ARG A 141 3.75 -15.95 7.51
C ARG A 141 3.82 -17.39 8.00
N ARG A 142 2.68 -17.97 8.31
CA ARG A 142 2.53 -19.39 8.65
C ARG A 142 1.62 -20.05 7.63
N ARG A 143 1.98 -21.27 7.24
CA ARG A 143 1.22 -22.13 6.34
C ARG A 143 1.11 -23.50 6.98
N SER A 144 -0.10 -23.98 7.15
CA SER A 144 -0.40 -25.28 7.78
C SER A 144 -1.27 -26.17 6.90
N GLU A 145 -1.81 -25.66 5.80
CA GLU A 145 -2.68 -26.42 4.87
C GLU A 145 -3.87 -27.15 5.55
N GLY A 146 -4.30 -26.66 6.72
CA GLY A 146 -5.36 -27.26 7.53
C GLY A 146 -4.88 -28.25 8.60
N ASP A 147 -3.58 -28.52 8.68
CA ASP A 147 -2.93 -29.33 9.71
C ASP A 147 -1.89 -28.50 10.48
N ALA A 148 -2.24 -28.10 11.70
CA ALA A 148 -1.37 -27.30 12.55
C ALA A 148 -0.05 -28.03 12.94
N SER A 149 0.01 -29.36 12.83
CA SER A 149 1.22 -30.13 13.12
C SER A 149 2.25 -30.12 11.97
N ALA A 150 1.82 -29.74 10.76
CA ALA A 150 2.64 -29.67 9.55
C ALA A 150 2.83 -28.21 9.09
N SER A 151 3.10 -27.30 10.02
CA SER A 151 3.23 -25.87 9.70
C SER A 151 4.65 -25.46 9.31
N VAL A 152 4.76 -24.65 8.27
CA VAL A 152 5.99 -23.92 7.90
C VAL A 152 5.81 -22.44 8.27
N GLN A 153 6.88 -21.80 8.74
CA GLN A 153 6.93 -20.39 9.04
C GLN A 153 7.96 -19.69 8.14
N ALA A 154 7.69 -18.43 7.80
CA ALA A 154 8.68 -17.52 7.26
C ALA A 154 8.51 -16.18 7.96
N GLU A 155 9.61 -15.56 8.36
CA GLU A 155 9.63 -14.24 8.98
C GLU A 155 10.53 -13.32 8.16
N VAL A 156 9.95 -12.21 7.71
CA VAL A 156 10.64 -11.23 6.86
C VAL A 156 10.75 -9.92 7.61
N ASP A 157 11.98 -9.54 7.93
CA ASP A 157 12.33 -8.25 8.49
C ASP A 157 12.77 -7.26 7.41
N GLN A 158 12.38 -6.00 7.58
CA GLN A 158 12.67 -4.91 6.66
C GLN A 158 13.21 -3.71 7.43
N THR A 159 14.28 -3.11 6.91
CA THR A 159 14.79 -1.82 7.39
C THR A 159 14.71 -0.78 6.30
N TYR A 160 14.63 0.49 6.72
CA TYR A 160 14.34 1.61 5.83
C TYR A 160 15.32 2.77 6.05
N ASP A 161 15.67 3.48 4.97
CA ASP A 161 16.34 4.77 5.07
C ASP A 161 15.38 5.88 5.52
N ALA A 162 15.89 7.10 5.68
CA ALA A 162 15.11 8.25 6.15
C ALA A 162 13.96 8.65 5.20
N ASP A 163 14.07 8.30 3.92
CA ASP A 163 13.08 8.59 2.88
C ASP A 163 12.02 7.47 2.75
N GLY A 164 12.13 6.41 3.56
CA GLY A 164 11.22 5.26 3.54
C GLY A 164 11.53 4.24 2.46
N ASN A 165 12.71 4.27 1.83
CA ASN A 165 13.13 3.18 0.95
C ASN A 165 13.67 2.02 1.77
N VAL A 166 13.32 0.80 1.37
CA VAL A 166 13.89 -0.42 1.95
C VAL A 166 15.40 -0.46 1.68
N THR A 167 16.20 -0.60 2.74
CA THR A 167 17.67 -0.71 2.69
C THR A 167 18.17 -2.12 2.96
N GLN A 168 17.37 -2.95 3.63
CA GLN A 168 17.67 -4.37 3.85
C GLN A 168 16.37 -5.15 3.99
N ILE A 169 16.36 -6.35 3.43
CA ILE A 169 15.38 -7.38 3.72
C ILE A 169 16.14 -8.59 4.28
N THR A 170 15.69 -9.09 5.43
CA THR A 170 16.17 -10.34 6.00
C THR A 170 15.00 -11.31 6.06
N ASP A 171 15.12 -12.47 5.42
CA ASP A 171 14.19 -13.59 5.53
C ASP A 171 14.85 -14.62 6.45
N THR A 172 14.30 -14.82 7.65
CA THR A 172 14.83 -15.76 8.64
C THR A 172 14.22 -17.15 8.51
N GLY A 173 13.35 -17.38 7.53
CA GLY A 173 12.80 -18.71 7.25
C GLY A 173 12.14 -19.38 8.48
N ASP A 174 12.51 -20.64 8.70
CA ASP A 174 12.02 -21.47 9.81
C ASP A 174 12.88 -21.30 11.09
N VAL A 175 12.64 -22.14 12.12
CA VAL A 175 13.42 -22.08 13.36
C VAL A 175 14.88 -22.45 13.10
N GLY A 176 15.78 -21.49 13.25
CA GLY A 176 17.22 -21.67 13.09
C GLY A 176 17.84 -20.43 12.47
N THR A 177 19.09 -20.54 11.99
CA THR A 177 19.72 -19.51 11.14
C THR A 177 20.34 -20.12 9.88
N ALA A 178 20.01 -21.37 9.57
CA ALA A 178 20.68 -22.14 8.51
C ALA A 178 20.19 -21.74 7.11
N ASP A 179 18.95 -21.24 7.05
CA ASP A 179 18.23 -20.80 5.87
C ASP A 179 18.05 -19.28 5.81
N ASP A 180 18.62 -18.53 6.77
CA ASP A 180 18.58 -17.07 6.80
C ASP A 180 19.17 -16.46 5.53
N TYR A 181 18.38 -15.61 4.88
CA TYR A 181 18.79 -14.86 3.70
C TYR A 181 18.71 -13.37 3.96
N THR A 182 19.81 -12.65 3.73
CA THR A 182 19.86 -11.18 3.85
C THR A 182 20.23 -10.55 2.51
N ALA A 183 19.39 -9.62 2.05
CA ALA A 183 19.61 -8.83 0.85
C ALA A 183 19.70 -7.34 1.20
N PRO A 184 20.92 -6.73 1.17
CA PRO A 184 21.06 -5.28 1.26
C PRO A 184 20.61 -4.64 -0.05
N HIS A 185 19.77 -3.62 0.03
CA HIS A 185 19.37 -2.81 -1.10
C HIS A 185 20.10 -1.46 -1.06
N HIS A 186 21.19 -1.37 -1.81
CA HIS A 186 21.87 -0.10 -2.02
C HIS A 186 21.26 0.62 -3.22
N ARG A 187 20.59 1.74 -2.96
CA ARG A 187 20.37 2.73 -4.01
C ARG A 187 21.61 3.62 -4.11
N PRO A 188 22.21 3.79 -5.29
CA PRO A 188 23.17 4.86 -5.49
C PRO A 188 22.43 6.16 -5.21
N ARG A 189 22.93 6.96 -4.26
CA ARG A 189 22.42 8.31 -4.05
C ARG A 189 22.39 8.99 -5.42
N ARG A 190 21.23 9.49 -5.85
CA ARG A 190 21.21 10.42 -6.99
C ARG A 190 22.25 11.50 -6.66
N PHE A 191 23.26 11.64 -7.52
CA PHE A 191 24.18 12.75 -7.44
C PHE A 191 23.34 14.01 -7.38
N ASP A 192 23.36 14.65 -6.22
CA ASP A 192 22.63 15.87 -5.98
C ASP A 192 23.37 16.97 -6.74
N HIS A 193 23.05 17.16 -8.03
CA HIS A 193 23.67 18.18 -8.89
C HIS A 193 23.55 19.60 -8.31
N ARG A 194 22.76 19.81 -7.26
CA ARG A 194 22.69 21.07 -6.51
C ARG A 194 23.88 21.35 -5.60
N ALA A 195 24.60 20.33 -5.12
CA ALA A 195 25.72 20.53 -4.20
C ALA A 195 26.98 21.07 -4.91
N GLU A 196 27.21 20.69 -6.16
CA GLU A 196 28.36 21.16 -6.96
C GLU A 196 28.11 22.54 -7.59
N CYS A 197 26.88 22.90 -7.96
CA CYS A 197 26.57 24.24 -8.48
C CYS A 197 26.82 25.37 -7.47
N ARG A 198 26.81 25.11 -6.15
CA ARG A 198 27.18 26.11 -5.13
C ARG A 198 28.69 26.33 -5.00
N ARG A 199 29.54 25.44 -5.52
CA ARG A 199 31.01 25.60 -5.47
C ARG A 199 31.58 26.35 -6.68
N HIS A 200 30.78 26.61 -7.72
CA HIS A 200 31.26 27.23 -8.96
C HIS A 200 30.55 28.54 -9.36
N HIS A 201 29.65 29.05 -8.52
CA HIS A 201 29.19 30.43 -8.66
C HIS A 201 29.98 31.33 -7.70
N PRO A 202 30.81 32.27 -8.21
CA PRO A 202 31.30 33.35 -7.38
C PRO A 202 30.08 34.14 -6.86
N ALA A 203 30.09 34.45 -5.56
CA ALA A 203 29.06 35.28 -4.94
C ALA A 203 28.92 36.59 -5.75
N PRO A 204 27.70 37.10 -6.00
CA PRO A 204 27.55 38.41 -6.59
C PRO A 204 28.22 39.45 -5.69
N PRO A 205 28.91 40.47 -6.26
CA PRO A 205 29.61 41.46 -5.46
C PRO A 205 28.62 42.18 -4.54
N ARG A 206 29.00 42.24 -3.26
CA ARG A 206 28.31 43.02 -2.24
C ARG A 206 28.46 44.50 -2.60
N ILE A 207 27.40 45.13 -3.08
CA ILE A 207 27.37 46.58 -3.30
C ILE A 207 27.21 47.23 -1.92
N GLU A 208 28.32 47.71 -1.35
CA GLU A 208 28.27 48.62 -0.20
C GLU A 208 27.95 50.03 -0.72
N LEU A 209 26.73 50.49 -0.45
CA LEU A 209 26.38 51.91 -0.59
C LEU A 209 27.07 52.71 0.52
N ARG A 210 28.23 53.29 0.22
CA ARG A 210 28.80 54.38 0.99
C ARG A 210 27.96 55.65 0.75
N LEU A 211 27.11 55.99 1.71
CA LEU A 211 26.53 57.33 1.80
C LEU A 211 27.65 58.32 2.12
N LEU A 212 27.98 59.16 1.14
CA LEU A 212 28.81 60.35 1.34
C LEU A 212 27.99 61.38 2.10
N ASP A 213 28.42 61.66 3.33
CA ASP A 213 27.95 62.77 4.14
C ASP A 213 28.37 64.10 3.48
N ARG A 214 27.40 64.94 3.14
CA ARG A 214 27.60 66.37 2.86
C ARG A 214 26.67 67.15 3.76
N GLY A 215 27.28 67.87 4.69
CA GLY A 215 26.60 68.62 5.71
C GLY A 215 25.89 69.90 5.23
N HIS A 216 25.04 70.34 6.17
CA HIS A 216 24.61 71.70 6.50
C HIS A 216 23.57 72.42 5.63
N GLY A 217 22.36 72.52 6.21
CA GLY A 217 21.43 73.64 6.08
C GLY A 217 20.47 73.67 7.26
N ARG A 218 20.51 74.73 8.07
CA ARG A 218 19.65 74.99 9.27
C ARG A 218 18.21 75.36 8.90
N ALA A 219 17.23 74.78 9.63
CA ALA A 219 15.99 75.30 10.29
C ALA A 219 15.07 76.33 9.58
N PRO A 220 13.72 76.35 9.79
CA PRO A 220 13.04 76.43 11.11
C PRO A 220 11.68 75.64 11.23
N PRO A 221 10.94 75.71 12.37
CA PRO A 221 9.97 74.69 12.78
C PRO A 221 8.53 75.00 12.37
N GLY A 222 7.71 73.95 12.21
CA GLY A 222 6.28 74.07 11.95
C GLY A 222 5.50 72.85 12.48
N HIS A 223 4.46 73.13 13.25
CA HIS A 223 3.56 72.22 13.96
C HIS A 223 2.71 71.29 13.07
N GLY A 224 2.32 70.12 13.60
CA GLY A 224 0.98 69.54 13.38
C GLY A 224 0.88 68.11 12.86
N GLY A 225 0.60 67.16 13.77
CA GLY A 225 -0.52 66.18 13.69
C GLY A 225 -0.49 65.00 12.68
N PRO A 226 -0.99 63.80 13.04
CA PRO A 226 -0.81 62.57 12.26
C PRO A 226 -2.07 62.10 11.48
N ASP A 227 -1.89 61.50 10.30
CA ASP A 227 -2.79 60.49 9.69
C ASP A 227 -2.14 59.99 8.39
N GLN A 228 -1.64 58.75 8.27
CA GLN A 228 -2.31 57.47 8.02
C GLN A 228 -2.19 56.95 6.58
N ARG A 229 -1.80 55.68 6.53
CA ARG A 229 -1.98 54.66 5.48
C ARG A 229 -1.27 54.88 4.15
N GLY A 230 -0.10 54.25 4.04
CA GLY A 230 0.48 53.85 2.78
C GLY A 230 -0.15 52.57 2.27
N GLU A 231 -0.67 52.61 1.05
CA GLU A 231 -0.86 51.42 0.20
C GLU A 231 0.19 51.46 -0.90
N ARG A 232 0.91 50.34 -1.06
CA ARG A 232 1.75 50.07 -2.23
C ARG A 232 1.55 48.64 -2.70
N LEU A 233 1.63 48.52 -4.03
CA LEU A 233 1.98 47.36 -4.86
C LEU A 233 0.79 46.52 -5.37
N PRO A 234 0.94 45.79 -6.51
CA PRO A 234 1.68 46.12 -7.73
C PRO A 234 0.95 45.73 -9.05
N VAL A 235 1.64 46.08 -10.13
CA VAL A 235 1.43 45.82 -11.55
C VAL A 235 1.29 44.33 -11.90
N ARG A 236 0.30 44.00 -12.75
CA ARG A 236 0.11 42.72 -13.46
C ARG A 236 1.23 42.48 -14.48
N ALA A 237 1.76 41.27 -14.53
CA ALA A 237 2.46 40.73 -15.70
C ALA A 237 1.85 39.37 -16.06
N GLU A 238 1.31 39.31 -17.28
CA GLU A 238 0.75 38.12 -17.93
C GLU A 238 1.84 37.13 -18.38
N TRP A 239 1.50 35.85 -18.40
CA TRP A 239 2.33 34.75 -18.92
C TRP A 239 1.57 34.06 -20.06
N GLN A 240 2.18 33.95 -21.25
CA GLN A 240 1.69 33.15 -22.38
C GLN A 240 2.44 31.81 -22.46
N PRO A 241 1.77 30.67 -22.70
CA PRO A 241 2.44 29.39 -22.88
C PRO A 241 2.84 29.11 -24.35
N HIS A 242 4.12 28.79 -24.55
CA HIS A 242 4.65 28.26 -25.81
C HIS A 242 4.25 26.79 -26.02
N ARG A 243 3.75 26.47 -27.23
CA ARG A 243 3.45 25.11 -27.71
C ARG A 243 4.74 24.32 -27.95
N GLY A 244 4.92 23.20 -27.24
CA GLY A 244 5.98 22.22 -27.45
C GLY A 244 5.44 20.91 -28.05
N ARG A 245 6.14 20.41 -29.07
CA ARG A 245 5.82 19.24 -29.90
C ARG A 245 5.83 17.91 -29.13
N GLY A 246 4.88 17.03 -29.46
CA GLY A 246 4.77 15.68 -28.93
C GLY A 246 5.87 14.72 -29.42
N PRO A 247 6.23 13.69 -28.63
CA PRO A 247 7.22 12.69 -29.02
C PRO A 247 6.61 11.57 -29.89
N ARG A 248 7.41 11.13 -30.86
CA ARG A 248 7.13 10.04 -31.81
C ARG A 248 7.32 8.67 -31.16
N GLU A 249 6.41 7.77 -31.48
CA GLU A 249 6.34 6.35 -31.12
C GLU A 249 7.44 5.53 -31.84
N PRO A 250 8.20 4.66 -31.14
CA PRO A 250 9.07 3.69 -31.78
C PRO A 250 8.38 2.34 -32.05
N ALA A 251 8.72 1.78 -33.22
CA ALA A 251 8.08 0.65 -33.90
C ALA A 251 8.20 -0.71 -33.19
N ARG A 252 7.16 -1.54 -33.40
CA ARG A 252 7.07 -2.96 -33.01
C ARG A 252 7.96 -3.85 -33.91
N PRO A 253 8.75 -4.78 -33.35
CA PRO A 253 9.37 -5.85 -34.13
C PRO A 253 8.40 -7.03 -34.37
N ALA A 254 8.55 -7.63 -35.55
CA ALA A 254 7.66 -8.58 -36.19
C ALA A 254 7.67 -9.99 -35.57
N LEU A 255 6.50 -10.66 -35.65
CA LEU A 255 6.33 -12.09 -35.39
C LEU A 255 7.09 -12.93 -36.43
N HIS A 256 7.97 -13.83 -35.97
CA HIS A 256 8.45 -14.95 -36.76
C HIS A 256 7.57 -16.18 -36.56
N ALA A 257 7.09 -16.74 -37.67
CA ALA A 257 6.27 -17.94 -37.76
C ALA A 257 7.06 -19.23 -37.53
N GLN A 258 6.34 -20.24 -37.04
CA GLN A 258 6.78 -21.61 -36.75
C GLN A 258 7.17 -22.41 -38.00
N PRO A 259 7.89 -23.54 -37.81
CA PRO A 259 7.50 -24.76 -38.50
C PRO A 259 7.51 -26.01 -37.59
N GLY A 260 6.60 -26.96 -37.84
CA GLY A 260 6.86 -28.37 -37.56
C GLY A 260 5.80 -29.14 -36.78
N VAL A 261 4.72 -29.51 -37.47
CA VAL A 261 3.74 -30.53 -37.07
C VAL A 261 4.38 -31.93 -37.11
N ARG A 262 4.25 -32.72 -36.04
CA ARG A 262 4.04 -34.18 -36.11
C ARG A 262 3.13 -34.66 -34.98
N ARG A 263 1.94 -35.13 -35.36
CA ARG A 263 1.02 -35.90 -34.53
C ARG A 263 1.51 -37.36 -34.47
N PRO A 264 1.47 -38.03 -33.31
CA PRO A 264 1.38 -39.49 -33.26
C PRO A 264 -0.09 -39.94 -33.22
N ASP A 265 -0.39 -40.95 -34.03
CA ASP A 265 -1.70 -41.61 -34.19
C ASP A 265 -2.21 -42.33 -32.93
N PRO A 266 -3.53 -42.53 -32.81
CA PRO A 266 -4.15 -43.28 -31.72
C PRO A 266 -4.25 -44.78 -32.03
N GLU A 267 -3.91 -45.64 -31.07
CA GLU A 267 -4.11 -47.09 -31.14
C GLU A 267 -4.54 -47.67 -29.77
N PRO A 268 -5.12 -48.88 -29.70
CA PRO A 268 -6.51 -49.16 -30.05
C PRO A 268 -7.35 -49.65 -28.86
N ARG A 269 -8.69 -49.61 -29.03
CA ARG A 269 -9.70 -50.07 -28.06
C ARG A 269 -9.55 -51.57 -27.74
N GLY A 270 -9.15 -51.87 -26.51
CA GLY A 270 -9.18 -53.20 -25.91
C GLY A 270 -10.59 -53.64 -25.48
N ARG A 271 -10.92 -54.88 -25.82
CA ARG A 271 -12.24 -55.52 -25.78
C ARG A 271 -12.77 -55.78 -24.36
N ARG A 272 -14.11 -55.64 -24.25
CA ARG A 272 -14.94 -56.35 -23.26
C ARG A 272 -14.71 -57.86 -23.34
N ARG A 273 -14.54 -58.52 -22.20
CA ARG A 273 -14.96 -59.91 -22.01
C ARG A 273 -15.96 -59.98 -20.85
N ARG A 274 -16.88 -60.92 -21.05
CA ARG A 274 -17.96 -61.35 -20.17
C ARG A 274 -17.45 -61.86 -18.84
#